data_AF-A0A127SX53-F1
#
_entry.id   AF-A0A127SX53-F1
#
_cell.length_a   1.000
_cell.length_b   1.000
_cell.length_c   1.000
_cell.angle_alpha   90.00
_cell.angle_beta   90.00
_cell.angle_gamma   90.00
#
_symmetry.space_group_name_H-M   'P 1'
#
loop_
_entity.id
_entity.type
_entity.pdbx_description
1 polymer ?
#
loop_
_entity_poly.entity_id
_entity_poly.type
_entity_poly.pdbx_seq_one_letter_code
_entity_poly.pdbx_strand_id
1 'polypeptide(L)'
;VADDVKVFCINGTAALIGVFRRHSRPSEGTTSDVAWFDAGGDYLGDAHRNPKHYIDPDMQSYPDEALNGRWGGLLEYAERVAEASAEFFVRVDFFAAAHGPVFSEVTYKPAGGNVDFRPDVDQWLKMIWEYESIHGLFVCS
;
A
#
# COMPACT_ATOMS: atom_id res chain seq x y z
N VAL A 1 -11.66 -5.77 12.50
CA VAL A 1 -12.32 -5.10 11.34
C VAL A 1 -11.37 -5.30 10.18
N ALA A 2 -11.85 -5.63 8.98
CA ALA A 2 -10.95 -5.74 7.83
C ALA A 2 -10.38 -4.35 7.52
N ASP A 3 -9.12 -4.28 7.11
CA ASP A 3 -8.46 -3.03 6.72
C ASP A 3 -8.48 -2.92 5.18
N ASP A 4 -8.48 -1.69 4.65
CA ASP A 4 -8.33 -1.52 3.20
C ASP A 4 -6.86 -1.79 2.83
N VAL A 5 -6.64 -2.36 1.66
CA VAL A 5 -5.30 -2.63 1.14
C VAL A 5 -5.14 -1.89 -0.17
N LYS A 6 -4.04 -1.17 -0.34
CA LYS A 6 -3.67 -0.53 -1.60
C LYS A 6 -2.33 -1.11 -2.05
N VAL A 7 -2.31 -1.76 -3.21
CA VAL A 7 -1.09 -2.31 -3.80
C VAL A 7 -0.63 -1.38 -4.91
N PHE A 8 0.60 -0.92 -4.83
CA PHE A 8 1.24 -0.04 -5.78
C PHE A 8 2.18 -0.89 -6.63
N CYS A 9 1.85 -1.00 -7.90
CA CYS A 9 2.58 -1.77 -8.89
C CYS A 9 3.39 -0.85 -9.79
N ILE A 10 4.65 -1.21 -10.05
CA ILE A 10 5.56 -0.52 -10.95
C ILE A 10 6.03 -1.52 -12.01
N ASN A 11 5.86 -1.18 -13.29
CA ASN A 11 6.11 -2.08 -14.42
C ASN A 11 5.47 -3.47 -14.24
N GLY A 12 4.22 -3.50 -13.77
CA GLY A 12 3.48 -4.75 -13.56
C GLY A 12 3.80 -5.51 -12.27
N THR A 13 4.83 -5.12 -11.51
CA THR A 13 5.25 -5.82 -10.28
C THR A 13 4.79 -5.07 -9.03
N ALA A 14 4.27 -5.77 -8.01
CA ALA A 14 3.95 -5.14 -6.74
C ALA A 14 5.22 -4.64 -6.05
N ALA A 15 5.26 -3.36 -5.69
CA ALA A 15 6.43 -2.72 -5.09
C ALA A 15 6.15 -2.17 -3.69
N LEU A 16 4.92 -1.73 -3.43
CA LEU A 16 4.56 -1.13 -2.14
C LEU A 16 3.12 -1.46 -1.79
N ILE A 17 2.87 -1.75 -0.52
CA ILE A 17 1.52 -2.01 -0.01
C ILE A 17 1.23 -1.05 1.13
N GLY A 18 0.11 -0.35 1.03
CA GLY A 18 -0.47 0.42 2.13
C GLY A 18 -1.66 -0.29 2.72
N VAL A 19 -1.64 -0.56 4.02
CA VAL A 19 -2.77 -1.09 4.79
C VAL A 19 -3.39 0.07 5.57
N PHE A 20 -4.69 0.29 5.39
CA PHE A 20 -5.42 1.42 5.96
C PHE A 20 -6.50 0.92 6.92
N ARG A 21 -6.30 1.17 8.21
CA ARG A 21 -7.28 0.88 9.25
C ARG A 21 -8.16 2.09 9.50
N ARG A 22 -9.43 1.99 9.13
CA ARG A 22 -10.39 3.09 9.33
C ARG A 22 -10.90 3.10 10.77
N HIS A 23 -10.85 4.28 11.39
CA HIS A 23 -11.41 4.56 12.70
C HIS A 23 -12.57 5.55 12.55
N SER A 24 -13.76 5.16 12.99
CA SER A 24 -14.86 6.11 13.15
C SER A 24 -14.81 6.71 14.55
N ARG A 25 -14.35 7.96 14.67
CA ARG A 25 -14.33 8.68 15.94
C ARG A 25 -15.51 9.66 15.99
N PRO A 26 -16.39 9.58 17.01
CA PRO A 26 -17.59 10.42 17.09
C PRO A 26 -17.35 11.93 16.97
N SER A 27 -16.17 12.43 17.38
CA SER A 27 -15.83 13.85 17.38
C SER A 27 -14.85 14.30 16.30
N GLU A 28 -14.20 13.38 15.58
CA GLU A 28 -13.11 13.68 14.63
C GLU A 28 -13.41 13.23 13.20
N GLY A 29 -14.57 12.60 12.98
CA GLY A 29 -14.91 11.98 11.69
C GLY A 29 -14.19 10.66 11.49
N THR A 30 -14.06 10.25 10.22
CA THR A 30 -13.32 9.04 9.86
C THR A 30 -11.84 9.37 9.73
N THR A 31 -11.01 8.80 10.60
CA THR A 31 -9.55 8.85 10.52
C THR A 31 -9.03 7.49 10.05
N SER A 32 -7.78 7.40 9.62
CA SER A 32 -7.18 6.13 9.23
C SER A 32 -5.73 6.04 9.67
N ASP A 33 -5.39 4.93 10.31
CA ASP A 33 -4.00 4.55 10.56
C ASP A 33 -3.48 3.84 9.32
N VAL A 34 -2.21 4.06 8.98
CA VAL A 34 -1.61 3.52 7.76
C VAL A 34 -0.31 2.84 8.12
N ALA A 35 -0.15 1.60 7.67
CA ALA A 35 1.10 0.87 7.69
C ALA A 35 1.56 0.57 6.26
N TRP A 36 2.86 0.64 6.04
CA TRP A 36 3.49 0.43 4.74
C TRP A 36 4.37 -0.82 4.76
N PHE A 37 4.29 -1.61 3.70
CA PHE A 37 5.01 -2.86 3.55
C PHE A 37 5.57 -2.99 2.13
N ASP A 38 6.62 -3.78 1.99
CA ASP A 38 7.06 -4.27 0.69
C ASP A 38 6.22 -5.47 0.22
N ALA A 39 6.51 -5.98 -0.98
CA ALA A 39 5.87 -7.17 -1.53
C ALA A 39 6.14 -8.45 -0.71
N GLY A 40 7.27 -8.52 0.00
CA GLY A 40 7.60 -9.62 0.90
C GLY A 40 6.76 -9.62 2.17
N GLY A 41 6.09 -8.51 2.48
CA GLY A 41 5.35 -8.31 3.73
C GLY A 41 6.21 -7.73 4.85
N ASP A 42 7.45 -7.29 4.56
CA ASP A 42 8.28 -6.62 5.54
C ASP A 42 7.79 -5.19 5.77
N TYR A 43 7.70 -4.82 7.05
CA TYR A 43 7.22 -3.50 7.45
C TYR A 43 8.25 -2.41 7.14
N LEU A 44 7.85 -1.42 6.35
CA LEU A 44 8.70 -0.32 5.88
C LEU A 44 8.71 0.90 6.83
N GLY A 45 8.06 0.79 7.98
CA GLY A 45 7.99 1.88 8.94
C GLY A 45 7.01 2.99 8.55
N ASP A 46 7.11 4.09 9.27
CA ASP A 46 6.35 5.31 9.00
C ASP A 46 7.06 6.14 7.91
N ALA A 47 6.97 5.67 6.65
CA ALA A 47 7.54 6.38 5.50
C ALA A 47 6.99 7.83 5.38
N HIS A 48 5.91 8.14 6.09
CA HIS A 48 5.40 9.48 6.30
C HIS A 48 5.47 9.85 7.78
N ARG A 49 6.53 10.53 8.22
CA ARG A 49 6.48 11.34 9.46
C ARG A 49 5.44 12.46 9.34
N ASN A 50 4.15 12.13 9.31
CA ASN A 50 3.10 13.03 9.69
C ASN A 50 2.93 12.81 11.20
N PRO A 51 3.49 13.70 12.06
CA PRO A 51 3.53 13.52 13.51
C PRO A 51 2.13 13.45 14.16
N LYS A 52 1.06 13.59 13.38
CA LYS A 52 -0.34 13.48 13.80
C LYS A 52 -0.95 12.09 13.56
N HIS A 53 -0.29 11.20 12.80
CA HIS A 53 -0.80 9.86 12.57
C HIS A 53 -0.19 8.94 13.62
N TYR A 54 -1.06 8.46 14.52
CA TYR A 54 -0.71 7.38 15.41
C TYR A 54 -0.68 6.10 14.58
N ILE A 55 0.44 5.38 14.58
CA ILE A 55 0.48 4.04 14.03
C ILE A 55 0.12 3.08 15.15
N ASP A 56 -0.98 2.35 14.95
CA ASP A 56 -1.32 1.21 15.79
C ASP A 56 -0.18 0.17 15.73
N PRO A 57 0.51 -0.13 16.84
CA PRO A 57 1.61 -1.10 16.87
C PRO A 57 1.22 -2.47 16.31
N ASP A 58 -0.06 -2.85 16.44
CA ASP A 58 -0.58 -4.12 15.93
C ASP A 58 -0.59 -4.19 14.40
N MET A 59 -0.40 -3.06 13.71
CA MET A 59 -0.25 -3.02 12.27
C MET A 59 1.17 -3.34 11.80
N GLN A 60 2.17 -3.52 12.67
CA GLN A 60 3.55 -3.80 12.22
C GLN A 60 3.77 -5.24 11.75
N SER A 61 2.94 -6.19 12.22
CA SER A 61 2.99 -7.62 11.85
C SER A 61 1.77 -8.04 11.02
N TYR A 62 1.10 -7.06 10.38
CA TYR A 62 -0.24 -7.22 9.81
C TYR A 62 -0.40 -8.23 8.66
N PRO A 63 0.51 -8.32 7.66
CA PRO A 63 0.09 -8.77 6.34
C PRO A 63 -0.36 -10.23 6.30
N ASP A 64 0.26 -11.14 7.04
CA ASP A 64 -0.11 -12.56 6.97
C ASP A 64 -1.20 -12.97 7.96
N GLU A 65 -1.12 -12.56 9.22
CA GLU A 65 -2.08 -12.95 10.25
C GLU A 65 -3.46 -12.33 10.02
N ALA A 66 -3.51 -11.04 9.66
CA ALA A 66 -4.78 -10.34 9.54
C ALA A 66 -5.52 -10.65 8.23
N LEU A 67 -4.79 -11.01 7.18
CA LEU A 67 -5.37 -11.38 5.89
C LEU A 67 -5.63 -12.89 5.77
N ASN A 68 -5.42 -13.67 6.83
CA ASN A 68 -5.60 -15.12 6.87
C ASN A 68 -4.83 -15.83 5.73
N GLY A 69 -3.56 -15.45 5.52
CA GLY A 69 -2.70 -16.03 4.49
C GLY A 69 -3.10 -15.69 3.05
N ARG A 70 -3.89 -14.63 2.83
CA ARG A 70 -4.30 -14.18 1.48
C ARG A 70 -3.38 -13.15 0.85
N TRP A 71 -2.28 -12.79 1.51
CA TRP A 71 -1.32 -11.80 1.04
C TRP A 71 -0.86 -12.07 -0.40
N GLY A 72 -0.30 -13.26 -0.65
CA GLY A 72 0.19 -13.64 -1.98
C GLY A 72 -0.89 -13.59 -3.07
N GLY A 73 -2.13 -13.98 -2.75
CA GLY A 73 -3.24 -13.92 -3.71
C GLY A 73 -3.67 -12.49 -4.06
N LEU A 74 -3.54 -11.55 -3.13
CA LEU A 74 -3.80 -10.12 -3.39
C LEU A 74 -2.72 -9.53 -4.30
N LEU A 75 -1.45 -9.85 -4.04
CA LEU A 75 -0.33 -9.40 -4.86
C LEU A 75 -0.45 -9.96 -6.28
N GLU A 76 -0.65 -11.27 -6.42
CA GLU A 76 -0.83 -11.90 -7.74
C GLU A 76 -1.98 -11.27 -8.53
N TYR A 77 -3.10 -10.96 -7.86
CA TYR A 77 -4.21 -10.27 -8.52
C TYR A 77 -3.83 -8.86 -8.97
N ALA A 78 -3.17 -8.08 -8.09
CA ALA A 78 -2.78 -6.71 -8.39
C ALA A 78 -1.74 -6.63 -9.53
N GLU A 79 -0.79 -7.57 -9.56
CA GLU A 79 0.20 -7.70 -10.62
C GLU A 79 -0.44 -8.02 -11.95
N ARG A 80 -1.36 -9.00 -12.00
CA ARG A 80 -2.11 -9.32 -13.23
C ARG A 80 -2.90 -8.13 -13.76
N VAL A 81 -3.53 -7.35 -12.87
CA VAL A 81 -4.23 -6.11 -13.25
C VAL A 81 -3.25 -5.09 -13.81
N ALA A 82 -2.08 -4.93 -13.17
CA ALA A 82 -1.05 -4.00 -13.60
C ALA A 82 -0.46 -4.38 -14.96
N GLU A 83 -0.09 -5.64 -15.16
CA GLU A 83 0.39 -6.18 -16.43
C GLU A 83 -0.62 -5.97 -17.56
N ALA A 84 -1.91 -6.24 -17.31
CA ALA A 84 -2.96 -6.09 -18.31
C ALA A 84 -3.22 -4.63 -18.70
N SER A 85 -2.90 -3.66 -17.82
CA SER A 85 -3.09 -2.24 -18.11
C SER A 85 -2.04 -1.66 -19.06
N ALA A 86 -0.87 -2.28 -19.16
CA ALA A 86 0.32 -1.76 -19.85
C ALA A 86 0.79 -0.37 -19.37
N GLU A 87 0.38 0.07 -18.18
CA GLU A 87 0.83 1.31 -17.56
C GLU A 87 2.10 1.09 -16.73
N PHE A 88 3.00 2.08 -16.71
CA PHE A 88 4.20 2.05 -15.88
C PHE A 88 3.87 1.96 -14.39
N PHE A 89 2.79 2.61 -13.96
CA PHE A 89 2.36 2.67 -12.57
C PHE A 89 0.88 2.36 -12.45
N VAL A 90 0.53 1.46 -11.53
CA VAL A 90 -0.84 1.07 -11.25
C VAL A 90 -1.01 0.93 -9.75
N ARG A 91 -2.00 1.62 -9.18
CA ARG A 91 -2.45 1.36 -7.82
C ARG A 91 -3.75 0.57 -7.87
N VAL A 92 -3.77 -0.58 -7.21
CA VAL A 92 -4.93 -1.46 -7.08
C VAL A 92 -5.44 -1.36 -5.64
N ASP A 93 -6.68 -0.88 -5.50
CA ASP A 93 -7.30 -0.67 -4.20
C ASP A 93 -8.27 -1.81 -3.91
N PHE A 94 -8.13 -2.38 -2.72
CA PHE A 94 -9.04 -3.37 -2.14
C PHE A 94 -9.69 -2.78 -0.89
N PHE A 95 -11.01 -2.80 -0.83
CA PHE A 95 -11.75 -2.31 0.33
C PHE A 95 -11.98 -3.43 1.34
N ALA A 96 -12.01 -3.07 2.61
CA ALA A 96 -12.34 -3.97 3.71
C ALA A 96 -13.75 -4.58 3.59
N ALA A 97 -13.85 -5.92 3.54
CA ALA A 97 -15.12 -6.64 3.64
C ALA A 97 -15.09 -7.73 4.72
N ALA A 98 -16.26 -8.25 5.10
CA ALA A 98 -16.42 -9.21 6.21
C ALA A 98 -15.58 -10.49 6.06
N HIS A 99 -15.25 -10.87 4.83
CA HIS A 99 -14.49 -12.08 4.52
C HIS A 99 -13.07 -11.77 4.03
N GLY A 100 -12.57 -10.54 4.22
CA GLY A 100 -11.29 -10.07 3.70
C GLY A 100 -11.45 -8.94 2.68
N PRO A 101 -10.33 -8.36 2.23
CA PRO A 101 -10.34 -7.27 1.27
C PRO A 101 -10.89 -7.72 -0.09
N VAL A 102 -11.68 -6.87 -0.73
CA VAL A 102 -12.30 -7.10 -2.05
C VAL A 102 -11.88 -5.99 -3.00
N PHE A 103 -11.62 -6.34 -4.25
CA PHE A 103 -11.27 -5.38 -5.30
C PHE A 103 -12.26 -4.21 -5.37
N SER A 104 -11.73 -2.99 -5.42
CA SER A 104 -12.50 -1.75 -5.42
C SER A 104 -12.23 -0.90 -6.65
N GLU A 105 -10.97 -0.52 -6.86
CA GLU A 105 -10.58 0.54 -7.80
C GLU A 105 -9.20 0.26 -8.40
N VAL A 106 -8.99 0.71 -9.63
CA VAL A 106 -7.66 0.84 -10.24
C VAL A 106 -7.39 2.33 -10.51
N THR A 107 -6.22 2.81 -10.08
CA THR A 107 -5.78 4.18 -10.32
C THR A 107 -4.40 4.19 -10.99
N TYR A 108 -4.27 4.88 -12.12
CA TYR A 108 -2.98 5.05 -12.83
C TYR A 108 -2.18 6.26 -12.34
N LYS A 109 -2.59 6.81 -11.20
CA LYS A 109 -1.98 7.98 -10.55
C LYS A 109 -1.76 7.69 -9.07
N PRO A 110 -0.60 8.07 -8.52
CA PRO A 110 -0.19 7.71 -7.17
C PRO A 110 -1.11 8.25 -6.06
N ALA A 111 -1.67 9.45 -6.23
CA ALA A 111 -2.52 10.10 -5.21
C ALA A 111 -4.03 10.03 -5.51
N GLY A 112 -4.54 8.89 -5.99
CA GLY A 112 -5.99 8.67 -6.12
C GLY A 112 -6.65 9.56 -7.17
N GLY A 113 -6.01 9.71 -8.33
CA GLY A 113 -6.58 10.42 -9.48
C GLY A 113 -6.49 11.95 -9.45
N ASN A 114 -6.28 12.54 -8.27
CA ASN A 114 -6.30 14.01 -8.08
C ASN A 114 -4.95 14.70 -8.27
N VAL A 115 -3.85 13.94 -8.39
CA VAL A 115 -2.51 14.50 -8.56
C VAL A 115 -1.80 13.70 -9.65
N ASP A 116 -1.33 14.40 -10.68
CA ASP A 116 -0.42 13.84 -11.69
C ASP A 116 0.94 13.51 -11.07
N PHE A 117 1.80 12.83 -11.83
CA PHE A 117 3.20 12.69 -11.44
C PHE A 117 3.83 14.07 -11.34
N ARG A 118 4.17 14.45 -10.10
CA ARG A 118 4.85 15.70 -9.76
C ARG A 118 6.15 15.38 -9.02
N PRO A 119 7.11 16.32 -8.99
CA PRO A 119 8.38 16.09 -8.29
C PRO A 119 8.25 15.72 -6.81
N ASP A 120 7.22 16.20 -6.12
CA ASP A 120 6.97 15.85 -4.71
C ASP A 120 6.50 14.40 -4.54
N VAL A 121 5.72 13.91 -5.51
CA VAL A 121 5.26 12.52 -5.57
C VAL A 121 6.40 11.58 -5.95
N ASP A 122 7.25 11.99 -6.89
CA ASP A 122 8.44 11.25 -7.27
C ASP A 122 9.43 11.14 -6.11
N GLN A 123 9.66 12.26 -5.39
CA GLN A 123 10.47 12.27 -4.18
C GLN A 123 9.89 11.36 -3.08
N TRP A 124 8.56 11.30 -2.97
CA TRP A 124 7.88 10.39 -2.05
C TRP A 124 8.10 8.92 -2.42
N LEU A 125 7.84 8.54 -3.68
CA LEU A 125 8.09 7.18 -4.18
C LEU A 125 9.57 6.80 -4.03
N LYS A 126 10.46 7.74 -4.29
CA LYS A 126 11.91 7.58 -4.08
C LYS A 126 12.26 7.33 -2.62
N MET A 127 11.65 8.02 -1.66
CA MET A 127 11.92 7.78 -0.23
C MET A 127 11.52 6.38 0.22
N ILE A 128 10.40 5.87 -0.31
CA ILE A 128 9.96 4.49 -0.08
C ILE A 128 10.95 3.51 -0.72
N TRP A 129 11.35 3.77 -1.96
CA TRP A 129 12.28 2.92 -2.71
C TRP A 129 13.70 2.89 -2.12
N GLU A 130 14.20 4.04 -1.64
CA GLU A 130 15.51 4.13 -0.99
C GLU A 130 15.53 3.41 0.37
N TYR A 131 14.38 3.27 1.03
CA TYR A 131 14.28 2.43 2.22
C TYR A 131 14.52 0.95 1.86
N GLU A 132 13.98 0.45 0.75
CA GLU A 132 14.23 -0.92 0.29
C GLU A 132 15.67 -1.17 -0.17
N SER A 133 16.30 -0.18 -0.82
CA SER A 133 17.69 -0.33 -1.30
C SER A 133 18.70 -0.35 -0.16
N ILE A 134 18.42 0.31 0.96
CA ILE A 134 19.23 0.25 2.18
C ILE A 134 19.08 -1.12 2.88
N HIS A 135 17.94 -1.79 2.73
CA HIS A 135 17.67 -3.10 3.33
C HIS A 135 17.91 -4.29 2.38
N GLY A 136 18.39 -4.03 1.16
CA GLY A 136 19.03 -5.03 0.29
C GLY A 136 18.11 -5.79 -0.66
N LEU A 137 16.93 -5.26 -1.01
CA LEU A 137 15.93 -6.01 -1.80
C LEU A 137 15.92 -5.72 -3.32
N PHE A 138 16.66 -4.73 -3.81
CA PHE A 138 16.87 -4.53 -5.25
C PHE A 138 18.36 -4.41 -5.60
N VAL A 139 18.91 -5.48 -6.18
CA VAL A 139 20.11 -5.37 -7.02
C VAL A 139 19.60 -4.96 -8.40
N CYS A 140 19.70 -3.68 -8.74
CA CYS A 140 19.61 -3.25 -10.12
C CYS A 140 20.78 -3.89 -10.88
N SER A 141 20.50 -4.91 -11.70
CA SER A 141 21.40 -5.39 -12.76
C SER A 141 21.15 -4.65 -14.06
#